data_AF-A0A7D9KDP2-F1
#
_entry.id   AF-A0A7D9KDP2-F1
#
_cell.length_a   1.000
_cell.length_b   1.000
_cell.length_c   1.000
_cell.angle_alpha   90.00
_cell.angle_beta   90.00
_cell.angle_gamma   90.00
#
_symmetry.space_group_name_H-M   'P 1'
#
loop_
_entity.id
_entity.type
_entity.pdbx_description
1 polymer ?
#
loop_
_entity_poly.entity_id
_entity_poly.type
_entity_poly.pdbx_seq_one_letter_code
_entity_poly.pdbx_strand_id
1 'polypeptide(L)'
;MNEIRGPGEMDFTSPQNLAETWRRWRRSMEYYLIATCTGKTEPQKVAIFMCMIGKDGQEIKDTFEFETRENGQQVITTAILFDKFEAHCKLKKNLVVERH
;
A
#
# COMPACT_ATOMS: atom_id res chain seq x y z
N MET A 1 -21.75 5.31 -17.74
CA MET A 1 -20.51 5.88 -17.17
C MET A 1 -19.59 4.71 -16.85
N ASN A 2 -18.34 4.72 -17.30
CA ASN A 2 -17.40 3.64 -17.00
C ASN A 2 -16.97 3.83 -15.53
N GLU A 3 -17.60 3.11 -14.60
CA GLU A 3 -17.23 3.14 -13.19
C GLU A 3 -15.79 2.64 -13.07
N ILE A 4 -14.86 3.55 -12.76
CA ILE A 4 -13.48 3.19 -12.49
C ILE A 4 -13.50 2.41 -11.18
N ARG A 5 -13.61 1.08 -11.28
CA ARG A 5 -13.56 0.18 -10.15
C ARG A 5 -12.15 0.25 -9.59
N GLY A 6 -12.05 0.61 -8.31
CA GLY A 6 -10.77 0.61 -7.62
C GLY A 6 -10.20 -0.81 -7.49
N PRO A 7 -8.94 -0.94 -7.06
CA PRO A 7 -8.22 -2.22 -7.00
C PRO A 7 -8.84 -3.28 -6.07
N GLY A 8 -9.80 -2.92 -5.20
CA GLY A 8 -10.38 -3.81 -4.19
C GLY A 8 -9.46 -3.98 -2.98
N GLU A 9 -9.87 -4.81 -2.01
CA GLU A 9 -9.04 -5.17 -0.86
C GLU A 9 -7.86 -6.04 -1.29
N MET A 10 -6.72 -5.86 -0.63
CA MET A 10 -5.54 -6.64 -0.96
C MET A 10 -5.49 -7.94 -0.16
N ASP A 11 -5.30 -9.06 -0.86
CA ASP A 11 -5.08 -10.36 -0.21
C ASP A 11 -3.62 -10.50 0.24
N PHE A 12 -3.41 -10.49 1.56
CA PHE A 12 -2.12 -10.76 2.18
C PHE A 12 -1.95 -12.23 2.62
N THR A 13 -2.97 -13.07 2.40
CA THR A 13 -3.02 -14.46 2.87
C THR A 13 -2.19 -15.43 2.01
N SER A 14 -1.91 -15.06 0.75
CA SER A 14 -1.20 -15.90 -0.23
C SER A 14 0.27 -15.49 -0.44
N PRO A 15 1.24 -16.03 0.32
CA PRO A 15 2.64 -15.57 0.31
C PRO A 15 3.40 -15.82 -1.00
N GLN A 16 3.07 -16.88 -1.76
CA GLN A 16 3.81 -17.22 -3.00
C GLN A 16 3.66 -16.16 -4.10
N ASN A 17 2.51 -15.49 -4.16
CA ASN A 17 2.19 -14.51 -5.20
C ASN A 17 2.07 -13.08 -4.64
N LEU A 18 2.40 -12.87 -3.36
CA LEU A 18 2.16 -11.59 -2.70
C LEU A 18 2.81 -10.40 -3.44
N ALA A 19 4.04 -10.55 -3.93
CA ALA A 19 4.72 -9.51 -4.69
C ALA A 19 4.08 -9.23 -6.06
N GLU A 20 3.52 -10.24 -6.72
CA GLU A 20 2.81 -10.05 -7.99
C GLU A 20 1.42 -9.45 -7.78
N THR A 21 0.68 -9.93 -6.78
CA THR A 21 -0.60 -9.36 -6.35
C THR A 21 -0.41 -7.89 -5.95
N TRP A 22 0.64 -7.58 -5.18
CA TRP A 22 1.02 -6.21 -4.82
C TRP A 22 1.23 -5.35 -6.06
N ARG A 23 2.04 -5.81 -7.03
CA ARG A 23 2.32 -5.06 -8.27
C ARG A 23 1.05 -4.76 -9.07
N ARG A 24 0.15 -5.75 -9.21
CA ARG A 24 -1.13 -5.55 -9.91
C ARG A 24 -2.03 -4.57 -9.16
N TRP A 25 -2.18 -4.76 -7.85
CA TRP A 25 -2.97 -3.91 -6.98
C TRP A 25 -2.46 -2.46 -6.99
N ARG A 26 -1.14 -2.27 -6.83
CA ARG A 26 -0.46 -0.98 -6.88
C ARG A 26 -0.78 -0.23 -8.17
N ARG A 27 -0.62 -0.89 -9.32
CA ARG A 27 -0.87 -0.25 -10.62
C ARG A 27 -2.33 0.20 -10.76
N SER A 28 -3.27 -0.64 -10.35
CA SER A 28 -4.69 -0.29 -10.32
C SER A 28 -5.00 0.85 -9.34
N MET A 29 -4.34 0.88 -8.18
CA MET A 29 -4.46 1.96 -7.20
C MET A 29 -3.91 3.29 -7.75
N GLU A 30 -2.76 3.27 -8.42
CA GLU A 30 -2.17 4.46 -9.05
C GLU A 30 -3.12 5.04 -10.11
N TYR A 31 -3.68 4.22 -11.00
CA TYR A 31 -4.69 4.67 -11.96
C TYR A 31 -5.94 5.22 -11.27
N TYR A 32 -6.41 4.56 -10.22
CA TYR A 32 -7.56 5.02 -9.45
C TYR A 32 -7.30 6.37 -8.79
N LEU A 33 -6.14 6.56 -8.17
CA LEU A 33 -5.75 7.84 -7.56
C LEU A 33 -5.61 8.94 -8.62
N ILE A 34 -4.99 8.66 -9.76
CA ILE A 34 -4.85 9.62 -10.86
C ILE A 34 -6.22 10.04 -11.39
N ALA A 35 -7.17 9.10 -11.50
CA ALA A 35 -8.49 9.39 -12.06
C ALA A 35 -9.47 10.04 -11.06
N THR A 36 -9.37 9.70 -9.76
CA THR A 36 -10.35 10.10 -8.73
C THR A 36 -9.83 11.13 -7.72
N CYS A 37 -8.51 11.28 -7.62
CA CYS A 37 -7.86 12.13 -6.62
C CYS A 37 -7.14 13.34 -7.23
N THR A 38 -7.46 13.71 -8.47
CA THR A 38 -7.04 14.96 -9.09
C THR A 38 -7.49 16.14 -8.22
N GLY A 39 -6.54 16.87 -7.64
CA GLY A 39 -6.81 18.00 -6.73
C GLY A 39 -6.93 17.65 -5.23
N LYS A 40 -6.82 16.37 -4.84
CA LYS A 40 -6.80 15.98 -3.42
C LYS A 40 -5.42 16.14 -2.80
N THR A 41 -5.39 16.45 -1.51
CA THR A 41 -4.16 16.53 -0.71
C THR A 41 -3.57 15.14 -0.46
N GLU A 42 -2.25 15.07 -0.23
CA GLU A 42 -1.56 13.81 0.14
C GLU A 42 -2.22 13.05 1.31
N PRO A 43 -2.59 13.67 2.44
CA PRO A 43 -3.28 12.96 3.53
C PRO A 43 -4.61 12.36 3.10
N GLN A 44 -5.37 13.01 2.20
CA GLN A 44 -6.60 12.43 1.65
C GLN A 44 -6.31 11.22 0.76
N LYS A 45 -5.26 11.28 -0.08
CA LYS A 45 -4.86 10.13 -0.90
C LYS A 45 -4.38 8.97 -0.04
N VAL A 46 -3.65 9.25 1.04
CA VAL A 46 -3.23 8.26 2.04
C VAL A 46 -4.45 7.61 2.71
N ALA A 47 -5.45 8.39 3.13
CA ALA A 47 -6.67 7.84 3.71
C ALA A 47 -7.43 6.94 2.73
N ILE A 48 -7.53 7.34 1.46
CA ILE A 48 -8.16 6.52 0.40
C ILE A 48 -7.38 5.24 0.19
N PHE A 49 -6.05 5.31 0.14
CA PHE A 49 -5.19 4.14 0.06
C PHE A 49 -5.43 3.18 1.23
N MET A 50 -5.51 3.68 2.47
CA MET A 50 -5.77 2.88 3.66
C MET A 50 -7.17 2.25 3.68
N CYS A 51 -8.15 2.93 3.10
CA CYS A 51 -9.50 2.40 2.95
C CYS A 51 -9.52 1.26 1.92
N MET A 52 -8.80 1.42 0.80
CA MET A 52 -8.79 0.45 -0.29
C MET A 52 -7.97 -0.80 0.01
N ILE A 53 -6.85 -0.68 0.74
CA ILE A 53 -5.96 -1.82 1.01
C ILE A 53 -6.60 -2.86 1.95
N GLY A 54 -7.64 -2.49 2.70
CA GLY A 54 -8.32 -3.35 3.66
C GLY A 54 -7.68 -3.32 5.06
N LYS A 55 -8.29 -4.07 5.99
CA LYS A 55 -7.89 -4.11 7.40
C LYS A 55 -6.48 -4.70 7.60
N ASP A 56 -6.18 -5.80 6.91
CA ASP A 56 -4.84 -6.42 6.95
C ASP A 56 -3.74 -5.42 6.54
N GLY A 57 -4.00 -4.59 5.53
CA GLY A 57 -3.08 -3.53 5.14
C GLY A 57 -2.93 -2.45 6.22
N GLN A 58 -3.99 -2.14 6.97
CA GLN A 58 -3.90 -1.20 8.09
C GLN A 58 -3.02 -1.75 9.22
N GLU A 59 -3.15 -3.04 9.55
CA GLU A 59 -2.31 -3.71 10.54
C GLU A 59 -0.85 -3.76 10.09
N ILE A 60 -0.58 -4.08 8.82
CA ILE A 60 0.77 -4.06 8.27
C ILE A 60 1.37 -2.64 8.34
N LYS A 61 0.58 -1.59 8.08
CA LYS A 61 1.06 -0.22 8.22
C LYS A 61 1.49 0.09 9.66
N ASP A 62 0.79 -0.41 10.66
CA ASP A 62 1.15 -0.20 12.07
C ASP A 62 2.56 -0.74 12.38
N THR A 63 2.98 -1.80 11.69
CA THR A 63 4.35 -2.35 11.78
C THR A 63 5.42 -1.49 11.09
N PHE A 64 5.03 -0.47 10.32
CA PHE A 64 5.97 0.35 9.57
C PHE A 64 6.46 1.56 10.37
N GLU A 65 7.77 1.73 10.38
CA GLU A 65 8.39 2.94 10.91
C GLU A 65 8.43 4.04 9.84
N PHE A 66 7.84 5.19 10.18
CA PHE A 66 7.84 6.39 9.34
C PHE A 66 8.81 7.43 9.88
N GLU A 67 9.45 8.14 8.95
CA GLU A 67 10.29 9.27 9.31
C GLU A 67 9.44 10.38 9.96
N THR A 68 9.89 10.84 11.12
CA THR A 68 9.26 11.94 11.83
C THR A 68 10.08 13.20 11.58
N ARG A 69 9.43 14.29 11.14
CA ARG A 69 10.10 15.59 11.00
C ARG A 69 10.51 16.12 12.37
N GLU A 70 11.41 17.10 12.38
CA GLU A 70 11.80 17.83 13.60
C GLU A 70 10.60 18.38 14.40
N ASN A 71 9.49 18.68 13.73
CA ASN A 71 8.26 19.17 14.38
C ASN A 71 7.38 18.05 14.97
N GLY A 72 7.85 16.80 15.04
CA GLY A 72 7.10 15.66 15.58
C GLY A 72 6.03 15.09 14.65
N GLN A 73 5.92 15.57 13.40
CA GLN A 73 4.95 15.07 12.43
C GLN A 73 5.55 13.98 11.55
N GLN A 74 4.88 12.83 11.46
CA GLN A 74 5.27 11.75 10.56
C GLN A 74 5.04 12.15 9.10
N VAL A 75 6.05 11.97 8.26
CA VAL A 75 5.96 12.20 6.81
C VAL A 75 5.36 10.98 6.16
N ILE A 76 4.05 10.97 5.98
CA ILE A 76 3.33 9.87 5.34
C ILE A 76 2.76 10.37 4.02
N THR A 77 3.26 9.82 2.92
CA THR A 77 2.75 10.05 1.56
C THR A 77 2.34 8.72 0.94
N THR A 78 1.54 8.76 -0.12
CA THR A 78 1.17 7.54 -0.85
C THR A 78 2.40 6.85 -1.43
N ALA A 79 3.38 7.61 -1.92
CA ALA A 79 4.64 7.06 -2.43
C ALA A 79 5.42 6.28 -1.36
N ILE A 80 5.54 6.81 -0.14
CA ILE A 80 6.20 6.14 0.99
C ILE A 80 5.46 4.85 1.35
N LEU A 81 4.12 4.89 1.40
CA LEU A 81 3.33 3.70 1.65
C LEU A 81 3.58 2.65 0.57
N PHE A 82 3.49 3.02 -0.70
CA PHE A 82 3.73 2.09 -1.80
C PHE A 82 5.09 1.40 -1.69
N ASP A 83 6.14 2.14 -1.33
CA ASP A 83 7.49 1.60 -1.16
C ASP A 83 7.60 0.67 0.06
N LYS A 84 7.09 1.08 1.23
CA LYS A 84 7.10 0.27 2.46
C LYS A 84 6.34 -1.04 2.28
N PHE A 85 5.16 -1.00 1.66
CA PHE A 85 4.39 -2.21 1.35
C PHE A 85 5.10 -3.08 0.32
N GLU A 86 5.70 -2.49 -0.72
CA GLU A 86 6.48 -3.25 -1.69
C GLU A 86 7.67 -3.96 -1.03
N ALA A 87 8.38 -3.27 -0.14
CA ALA A 87 9.47 -3.84 0.65
C ALA A 87 8.96 -4.98 1.54
N HIS A 88 7.84 -4.80 2.26
CA HIS A 88 7.23 -5.85 3.08
C HIS A 88 6.84 -7.09 2.25
N CYS A 89 6.22 -6.88 1.09
CA CYS A 89 5.83 -7.97 0.18
C CYS A 89 7.05 -8.70 -0.40
N LYS A 90 8.16 -8.01 -0.64
CA LYS A 90 9.44 -8.61 -1.07
C LYS A 90 10.14 -9.33 0.09
N LEU A 91 10.11 -8.78 1.31
CA LEU A 91 10.81 -9.33 2.47
C LEU A 91 10.21 -10.66 2.94
N LYS A 92 8.87 -10.80 2.91
CA LYS A 92 8.20 -12.08 3.17
C LYS A 92 8.63 -13.19 2.19
N LYS A 93 9.06 -12.83 0.97
CA LYS A 93 9.60 -13.80 0.01
C LYS A 93 10.96 -14.35 0.44
N ASN A 94 11.77 -13.57 1.16
CA ASN A 94 13.08 -14.00 1.66
C ASN A 94 13.01 -14.81 2.96
N LEU A 95 12.06 -14.52 3.87
CA LEU A 95 11.93 -15.29 5.12
C LEU A 95 11.42 -16.74 4.90
N VAL A 96 10.76 -17.01 3.77
CA VAL A 96 10.31 -18.37 3.38
C VAL A 96 11.44 -19.24 2.80
N VAL A 97 12.66 -18.70 2.63
CA VAL A 97 13.81 -19.43 2.05
C VAL A 97 14.69 -20.13 3.10
N GLU A 98 14.46 -19.97 4.41
CA GLU A 98 15.28 -20.62 5.46
C GLU A 98 14.58 -21.79 6.17
N ARG A 99 14.01 -22.73 5.40
CA ARG A 99 13.64 -24.05 5.91
C ARG A 99 13.95 -25.15 4.89
N HIS A 100 15.22 -25.34 4.55
CA HIS A 100 15.72 -26.58 3.94
C HIS A 100 17.05 -26.98 4.58
#